data_AF-A0A531KYJ4-F1
#
_entry.id   AF-A0A531KYJ4-F1
#
_cell.length_a   1.000
_cell.length_b   1.000
_cell.length_c   1.000
_cell.angle_alpha   90.00
_cell.angle_beta   90.00
_cell.angle_gamma   90.00
#
_symmetry.space_group_name_H-M   'P 1'
#
loop_
_entity.id
_entity.type
_entity.pdbx_description
1 polymer ?
#
loop_
_entity_poly.entity_id
_entity_poly.type
_entity_poly.pdbx_seq_one_letter_code
_entity_poly.pdbx_strand_id
1 'polypeptide(L)'
;LDESSVRQETINGNEAATAHARAEGWQFGIAVIRAGGQVYRLLTAAPSASTSLDAVANSVSGSFRILSAAEKAALKPLHIRVVTVRPGQTMGSLAAQMVGVDRKLDLFRVLNAMSPGAAVSAGDKVKIITDR
;
A
#
# COMPACT_ATOMS: atom_id res chain seq x y z
N LEU A 1 20.19 18.23 -3.19
CA LEU A 1 20.81 16.98 -3.68
C LEU A 1 22.31 17.09 -3.44
N ASP A 2 22.98 16.02 -3.03
CA ASP A 2 24.44 15.96 -3.06
C ASP A 2 24.87 15.35 -4.40
N GLU A 3 25.31 16.19 -5.33
CA GLU A 3 25.66 15.75 -6.69
C GLU A 3 26.82 14.75 -6.71
N SER A 4 27.73 14.83 -5.75
CA SER A 4 28.89 13.94 -5.66
C SER A 4 28.53 12.50 -5.24
N SER A 5 27.37 12.35 -4.59
CA SER A 5 26.84 11.07 -4.12
C SER A 5 26.16 10.24 -5.21
N VAL A 6 25.94 10.81 -6.41
CA VAL A 6 25.25 10.09 -7.49
C VAL A 6 26.08 8.89 -7.93
N ARG A 7 25.48 7.70 -7.91
CA ARG A 7 26.10 6.45 -8.35
C ARG A 7 25.13 5.69 -9.26
N GLN A 8 25.61 5.25 -10.40
CA GLN A 8 24.87 4.33 -11.26
C GLN A 8 25.06 2.90 -10.74
N GLU A 9 24.00 2.11 -10.74
CA GLU A 9 24.04 0.71 -10.33
C GLU A 9 22.96 -0.11 -11.02
N THR A 10 22.89 -1.39 -10.66
CA THR A 10 21.83 -2.30 -11.10
C THR A 10 21.12 -2.86 -9.89
N ILE A 11 19.80 -2.72 -9.82
CA ILE A 11 18.97 -3.22 -8.73
C ILE A 11 18.05 -4.30 -9.29
N ASN A 12 18.28 -5.55 -8.87
CA ASN A 12 17.52 -6.72 -9.30
C ASN A 12 17.36 -6.81 -10.83
N GLY A 13 18.45 -6.56 -11.56
CA GLY A 13 18.50 -6.59 -13.03
C GLY A 13 17.97 -5.35 -13.74
N ASN A 14 17.56 -4.32 -13.00
CA ASN A 14 17.08 -3.05 -13.55
C ASN A 14 18.18 -1.98 -13.47
N GLU A 15 18.31 -1.18 -14.51
CA GLU A 15 19.20 -0.02 -14.50
C GLU A 15 18.71 1.01 -13.48
N ALA A 16 19.62 1.45 -12.60
CA ALA A 16 19.28 2.34 -11.51
C ALA A 16 20.37 3.39 -11.26
N ALA A 17 20.01 4.42 -10.51
CA ALA A 17 20.93 5.34 -9.89
C ALA A 17 20.50 5.66 -8.46
N THR A 18 21.47 5.76 -7.56
CA THR A 18 21.28 6.20 -6.17
C THR A 18 21.97 7.52 -5.88
N ALA A 19 21.46 8.24 -4.89
CA ALA A 19 22.04 9.49 -4.42
C ALA A 19 21.56 9.83 -3.00
N HIS A 20 22.23 10.78 -2.36
CA HIS A 20 21.84 11.38 -1.10
C HIS A 20 21.36 12.81 -1.30
N ALA A 21 20.43 13.24 -0.45
CA ALA A 21 20.07 14.65 -0.34
C ALA A 21 19.81 15.03 1.12
N ARG A 22 19.85 16.33 1.42
CA ARG A 22 19.50 16.90 2.73
C ARG A 22 18.61 18.11 2.53
N ALA A 23 17.64 18.30 3.42
CA ALA A 23 16.79 19.49 3.49
C ALA A 23 16.22 19.59 4.91
N GLU A 24 16.23 20.78 5.51
CA GLU A 24 15.44 21.11 6.71
C GLU A 24 15.49 20.09 7.87
N GLY A 25 16.69 19.67 8.28
CA GLY A 25 16.84 18.68 9.38
C GLY A 25 16.52 17.23 8.97
N TRP A 26 16.31 16.97 7.69
CA TRP A 26 16.14 15.65 7.10
C TRP A 26 17.29 15.29 6.17
N GLN A 27 17.51 13.99 6.05
CA GLN A 27 18.38 13.36 5.07
C GLN A 27 17.58 12.32 4.27
N PHE A 28 17.96 12.15 3.02
CA PHE A 28 17.24 11.34 2.05
C PHE A 28 18.18 10.37 1.35
N GLY A 29 17.79 9.10 1.29
CA GLY A 29 18.33 8.11 0.36
C GLY A 29 17.41 8.04 -0.84
N ILE A 30 17.96 8.29 -2.02
CA ILE A 30 17.23 8.36 -3.28
C ILE A 30 17.65 7.16 -4.11
N ALA A 31 16.68 6.38 -4.60
CA ALA A 31 16.89 5.39 -5.65
C ALA A 31 15.94 5.69 -6.82
N VAL A 32 16.50 5.71 -8.03
CA VAL A 32 15.76 5.88 -9.28
C VAL A 32 15.98 4.63 -10.13
N ILE A 33 14.92 3.93 -10.46
CA ILE A 33 14.97 2.61 -11.11
C ILE A 33 14.17 2.65 -12.41
N ARG A 34 14.80 2.29 -13.53
CA ARG A 34 14.12 2.09 -14.82
C ARG A 34 13.62 0.66 -14.95
N ALA A 35 12.31 0.48 -15.01
CA ALA A 35 11.71 -0.84 -15.14
C ALA A 35 10.35 -0.78 -15.83
N GLY A 36 10.03 -1.75 -16.69
CA GLY A 36 8.72 -1.87 -17.33
C GLY A 36 8.27 -0.63 -18.13
N GLY A 37 9.22 0.11 -18.74
CA GLY A 37 8.92 1.34 -19.48
C GLY A 37 8.63 2.56 -18.61
N GLN A 38 8.81 2.46 -17.29
CA GLN A 38 8.59 3.55 -16.33
C GLN A 38 9.84 3.83 -15.50
N VAL A 39 9.83 4.98 -14.83
CA VAL A 39 10.85 5.38 -13.84
C VAL A 39 10.21 5.38 -12.45
N TYR A 40 10.72 4.54 -11.57
CA TYR A 40 10.30 4.48 -10.17
C TYR A 40 11.28 5.29 -9.33
N ARG A 41 10.75 6.19 -8.50
CA ARG A 41 11.55 7.02 -7.58
C ARG A 41 11.20 6.63 -6.15
N LEU A 42 12.17 6.08 -5.44
CA LEU A 42 12.03 5.71 -4.04
C LEU A 42 12.83 6.73 -3.22
N LEU A 43 12.14 7.41 -2.31
CA LEU A 43 12.71 8.45 -1.45
C LEU A 43 12.55 7.99 0.00
N THR A 44 13.63 7.50 0.60
CA THR A 44 13.65 7.17 2.02
C THR A 44 14.10 8.40 2.78
N ALA A 45 13.27 8.90 3.69
CA ALA A 45 13.57 10.08 4.51
C ALA A 45 13.81 9.67 5.97
N ALA A 46 14.83 10.26 6.59
CA ALA A 46 15.08 10.12 8.02
C ALA A 46 15.54 11.45 8.62
N PRO A 47 15.33 11.69 9.93
CA PRO A 47 15.93 12.84 10.61
C PRO A 47 17.45 12.87 10.41
N SER A 48 18.05 14.05 10.36
CA SER A 48 19.49 14.24 10.09
C SER A 48 20.41 13.56 11.10
N ALA A 49 19.92 13.32 12.32
CA ALA A 49 20.64 12.59 13.37
C ALA A 49 20.55 11.06 13.24
N SER A 50 19.70 10.55 12.33
CA SER A 50 19.55 9.10 12.13
C SER A 50 20.81 8.49 11.52
N THR A 51 21.21 7.32 12.01
CA THR A 51 22.30 6.52 11.45
C THR A 51 21.79 5.34 10.59
N SER A 52 20.48 5.17 10.47
CA SER A 52 19.86 4.02 9.78
C SER A 52 19.42 4.30 8.34
N LEU A 53 19.59 5.53 7.85
CA LEU A 53 19.09 5.95 6.53
C LEU A 53 19.52 4.98 5.43
N ASP A 54 20.82 4.74 5.31
CA ASP A 54 21.38 3.94 4.21
C ASP A 54 20.91 2.49 4.28
N ALA A 55 20.92 1.89 5.47
CA ALA A 55 20.46 0.52 5.65
C ALA A 55 18.99 0.36 5.23
N VAL A 56 18.13 1.31 5.60
CA VAL A 56 16.71 1.30 5.22
C VAL A 56 16.52 1.58 3.73
N ALA A 57 17.22 2.59 3.18
CA ALA A 57 17.14 2.93 1.76
C ALA A 57 17.60 1.78 0.86
N ASN A 58 18.69 1.10 1.23
CA ASN A 58 19.20 -0.06 0.51
C ASN A 58 18.28 -1.28 0.62
N SER A 59 17.68 -1.51 1.79
CA SER A 59 16.68 -2.58 1.97
C SER A 59 15.44 -2.35 1.11
N VAL A 60 14.90 -1.13 1.13
CA VAL A 60 13.72 -0.75 0.35
C VAL A 60 13.99 -0.85 -1.16
N SER A 61 15.06 -0.23 -1.64
CA SER A 61 15.42 -0.27 -3.06
C SER A 61 15.81 -1.68 -3.52
N GLY A 62 16.60 -2.40 -2.73
CA GLY A 62 16.98 -3.80 -2.99
C GLY A 62 15.84 -4.80 -2.99
N SER A 63 14.68 -4.45 -2.42
CA SER A 63 13.45 -5.27 -2.51
C SER A 63 12.65 -5.05 -3.80
N PHE A 64 13.04 -4.07 -4.63
CA PHE A 64 12.28 -3.68 -5.81
C PHE A 64 12.24 -4.79 -6.86
N ARG A 65 11.04 -5.16 -7.29
CA ARG A 65 10.83 -6.02 -8.46
C ARG A 65 9.53 -5.65 -9.15
N ILE A 66 9.49 -5.82 -10.47
CA ILE A 66 8.24 -5.74 -11.22
C ILE A 66 7.47 -7.04 -11.05
N LEU A 67 6.15 -6.94 -10.88
CA LEU A 67 5.26 -8.09 -10.89
C LEU A 67 5.28 -8.76 -12.27
N SER A 68 5.44 -10.08 -12.28
CA SER A 68 5.30 -10.91 -13.49
C SER A 68 3.87 -10.85 -14.06
N ALA A 69 3.69 -11.29 -15.30
CA ALA A 69 2.35 -11.37 -15.90
C ALA A 69 1.42 -12.29 -15.10
N ALA A 70 1.93 -13.42 -14.59
CA ALA A 70 1.18 -14.34 -13.75
C ALA A 70 0.78 -13.70 -12.41
N GLU A 71 1.70 -12.99 -11.75
CA GLU A 71 1.39 -12.27 -10.50
C GLU A 71 0.35 -11.17 -10.74
N LYS A 72 0.47 -10.41 -11.83
CA LYS A 72 -0.53 -9.40 -12.22
C LYS A 72 -1.90 -10.02 -12.48
N ALA A 73 -1.96 -11.15 -13.17
CA ALA A 73 -3.21 -11.86 -13.44
C ALA A 73 -3.82 -12.48 -12.16
N ALA A 74 -2.97 -12.86 -11.20
CA ALA A 74 -3.38 -13.37 -9.90
C ALA A 74 -3.81 -12.25 -8.93
N LEU A 75 -3.53 -10.98 -9.24
CA LEU A 75 -4.07 -9.87 -8.46
C LEU A 75 -5.58 -9.91 -8.54
N LYS A 76 -6.21 -10.14 -7.39
CA LYS A 76 -7.64 -9.93 -7.22
C LYS A 76 -7.82 -8.65 -6.42
N PRO A 77 -7.83 -7.47 -7.08
CA PRO A 77 -7.93 -6.21 -6.37
C PRO A 77 -9.21 -6.19 -5.55
N LEU A 78 -9.09 -5.66 -4.33
CA LEU A 78 -10.24 -5.45 -3.47
C LEU A 78 -11.10 -4.33 -4.02
N HIS A 79 -12.40 -4.58 -4.12
CA HIS A 79 -13.40 -3.62 -4.53
C HIS A 79 -14.40 -3.37 -3.40
N ILE A 80 -14.96 -2.16 -3.36
CA ILE A 80 -16.15 -1.90 -2.57
C ILE A 80 -17.35 -2.36 -3.37
N ARG A 81 -18.10 -3.32 -2.82
CA ARG A 81 -19.39 -3.75 -3.37
C ARG A 81 -20.52 -3.30 -2.47
N VAL A 82 -21.60 -2.83 -3.08
CA VAL A 82 -22.85 -2.55 -2.38
C VAL A 82 -23.72 -3.80 -2.45
N VAL A 83 -24.05 -4.36 -1.30
CA VAL A 83 -24.93 -5.53 -1.16
C VAL A 83 -26.22 -5.13 -0.46
N THR A 84 -27.31 -5.80 -0.83
CA THR A 84 -28.60 -5.65 -0.12
C THR A 84 -28.68 -6.66 1.01
N VAL A 85 -28.97 -6.17 2.22
CA VAL A 85 -29.11 -6.99 3.43
C VAL A 85 -30.31 -7.91 3.28
N ARG A 86 -30.09 -9.20 3.48
CA ARG A 86 -31.12 -10.26 3.43
C ARG A 86 -31.72 -10.51 4.82
N PRO A 87 -32.95 -11.05 4.90
CA PRO A 87 -33.52 -11.48 6.17
C PRO A 87 -32.57 -12.41 6.94
N GLY A 88 -32.42 -12.14 8.25
CA GLY A 88 -31.53 -12.91 9.14
C GLY A 88 -30.05 -12.53 9.08
N GLN A 89 -29.62 -11.65 8.17
CA GLN A 89 -28.24 -11.15 8.19
C GLN A 89 -28.03 -10.10 9.28
N THR A 90 -26.89 -10.20 9.94
CA THR A 90 -26.39 -9.24 10.93
C THR A 90 -25.16 -8.50 10.40
N MET A 91 -24.80 -7.38 11.03
CA MET A 91 -23.52 -6.70 10.75
C MET A 91 -22.33 -7.66 10.81
N GLY A 92 -22.31 -8.58 11.78
CA GLY A 92 -21.26 -9.59 11.90
C GLY A 92 -21.20 -10.51 10.68
N SER A 93 -22.35 -11.00 10.22
CA SER A 93 -22.42 -11.88 9.04
C SER A 93 -22.06 -11.16 7.72
N LEU A 94 -22.31 -9.85 7.63
CA LEU A 94 -21.96 -9.03 6.47
C LEU A 94 -20.48 -8.67 6.48
N ALA A 95 -19.95 -8.26 7.64
CA ALA A 95 -18.52 -8.00 7.82
C ALA A 95 -17.68 -9.26 7.58
N ALA A 96 -18.16 -10.44 7.96
CA ALA A 96 -17.48 -11.71 7.71
C ALA A 96 -17.28 -12.00 6.21
N GLN A 97 -18.12 -11.46 5.33
CA GLN A 97 -17.97 -11.58 3.88
C GLN A 97 -16.83 -10.72 3.32
N MET A 98 -16.31 -9.75 4.09
CA MET A 98 -15.20 -8.93 3.64
C MET A 98 -13.91 -9.75 3.56
N VAL A 99 -13.09 -9.51 2.54
CA VAL A 99 -11.84 -10.24 2.26
C VAL A 99 -10.67 -9.25 2.24
N GLY A 100 -9.47 -9.70 2.62
CA GLY A 100 -8.25 -8.91 2.54
C GLY A 100 -8.21 -7.71 3.51
N VAL A 101 -8.99 -7.76 4.59
CA VAL A 101 -9.09 -6.69 5.59
C VAL A 101 -9.13 -7.26 7.02
N ASP A 102 -8.52 -6.53 7.95
CA ASP A 102 -8.52 -6.81 9.39
C ASP A 102 -9.62 -6.04 10.13
N ARG A 103 -9.92 -6.46 11.37
CA ARG A 103 -10.96 -5.85 12.24
C ARG A 103 -12.27 -5.60 11.49
N LYS A 104 -12.73 -6.62 10.75
CA LYS A 104 -13.77 -6.50 9.72
C LYS A 104 -15.04 -5.80 10.20
N LEU A 105 -15.50 -6.07 11.42
CA LEU A 105 -16.71 -5.46 11.96
C LEU A 105 -16.55 -3.95 12.20
N ASP A 106 -15.39 -3.52 12.71
CA ASP A 106 -15.10 -2.10 12.92
C ASP A 106 -14.94 -1.38 11.58
N LEU A 107 -14.22 -2.00 10.65
CA LEU A 107 -14.08 -1.46 9.30
C LEU A 107 -15.44 -1.39 8.58
N PHE A 108 -16.30 -2.39 8.73
CA PHE A 108 -17.65 -2.39 8.16
C PHE A 108 -18.47 -1.21 8.67
N ARG A 109 -18.40 -0.91 9.98
CA ARG A 109 -19.09 0.24 10.58
C ARG A 109 -18.58 1.56 10.01
N VAL A 110 -17.25 1.73 9.98
CA VAL A 110 -16.61 2.95 9.41
C VAL A 110 -16.98 3.10 7.94
N LEU A 111 -16.84 2.03 7.16
CA LEU A 111 -17.14 2.02 5.72
C LEU A 111 -18.59 2.40 5.42
N ASN A 112 -19.52 2.02 6.30
CA ASN A 112 -20.95 2.31 6.18
C ASN A 112 -21.41 3.54 6.97
N ALA A 113 -20.50 4.33 7.54
CA ALA A 113 -20.81 5.51 8.34
C ALA A 113 -21.81 5.22 9.48
N MET A 114 -21.66 4.09 10.14
CA MET A 114 -22.57 3.64 11.20
C MET A 114 -22.22 4.28 12.55
N SER A 115 -23.21 4.92 13.18
CA SER A 115 -23.13 5.43 14.54
C SER A 115 -23.05 4.30 15.58
N PRO A 116 -22.55 4.58 16.81
CA PRO A 116 -22.66 3.63 17.92
C PRO A 116 -24.10 3.18 18.12
N GLY A 117 -24.32 1.86 18.23
CA GLY A 117 -25.65 1.27 18.39
C GLY A 117 -26.48 1.12 17.11
N ALA A 118 -25.99 1.59 15.95
CA ALA A 118 -26.67 1.36 14.67
C ALA A 118 -26.73 -0.15 14.33
N ALA A 119 -27.82 -0.55 13.68
CA ALA A 119 -28.05 -1.90 13.21
C ALA A 119 -28.45 -1.89 11.72
N VAL A 120 -28.34 -3.06 11.08
CA VAL A 120 -28.79 -3.27 9.70
C VAL A 120 -30.19 -3.90 9.70
N SER A 121 -30.99 -3.53 8.73
CA SER A 121 -32.31 -4.09 8.46
C SER A 121 -32.36 -4.75 7.08
N ALA A 122 -33.23 -5.75 6.91
CA ALA A 122 -33.43 -6.36 5.59
C ALA A 122 -33.88 -5.30 4.58
N GLY A 123 -33.26 -5.30 3.39
CA GLY A 123 -33.46 -4.30 2.35
C GLY A 123 -32.42 -3.18 2.34
N ASP A 124 -31.69 -2.95 3.44
CA ASP A 124 -30.64 -1.94 3.49
C ASP A 124 -29.55 -2.23 2.46
N LYS A 125 -28.94 -1.17 1.90
CA LYS A 125 -27.76 -1.27 1.06
C LYS A 125 -26.52 -0.94 1.88
N VAL A 126 -25.59 -1.89 1.97
CA VAL A 126 -24.34 -1.74 2.71
C VAL A 126 -23.14 -2.04 1.83
N LYS A 127 -22.03 -1.37 2.13
CA LYS A 127 -20.74 -1.53 1.49
C LYS A 127 -19.93 -2.62 2.19
N ILE A 128 -19.31 -3.50 1.40
CA ILE A 128 -18.32 -4.49 1.84
C ILE A 128 -17.09 -4.43 0.94
N ILE A 129 -15.93 -4.84 1.46
CA ILE A 129 -14.67 -4.94 0.71
C ILE A 129 -14.43 -6.40 0.32
N THR A 130 -14.32 -6.69 -0.97
CA THR A 130 -14.16 -8.06 -1.47
C THR A 130 -13.39 -8.08 -2.79
N ASP A 131 -12.70 -9.18 -3.07
CA ASP A 131 -11.99 -9.45 -4.31
C ASP A 131 -12.83 -10.22 -5.35
N ARG A 132 -14.12 -10.42 -5.05
CA ARG A 132 -15.09 -11.22 -5.83
C ARG A 132 -16.43 -10.52 -5.98
#